data_AF-A0A6I4UU90-F1
#
_entry.id   AF-A0A6I4UU90-F1
#
_cell.length_a   1.000
_cell.length_b   1.000
_cell.length_c   1.000
_cell.angle_alpha   90.00
_cell.angle_beta   90.00
_cell.angle_gamma   90.00
#
_symmetry.space_group_name_H-M   'P 1'
#
loop_
_entity.id
_entity.type
_entity.pdbx_description
1 polymer ?
#
loop_
_entity_poly.entity_id
_entity_poly.type
_entity_poly.pdbx_seq_one_letter_code
_entity_poly.pdbx_strand_id
1 'polypeptide(L)'
;MSNRRDTPLPSEAAARHLAEKGEGAIAEVAAIAERARGLVASGSVNPAADGHASHPPPYSWELTERDVHVPKRIWLGYVDDYATGEGLSVYFFAGLARDEDEFSRSITLELGRELADKAEVRLDVGGFPFASMFLSPSFASSRDAFDRGEDRPAAMSFIAKYRANYS
;
A
#
# COMPACT_ATOMS: atom_id res chain seq x y z
N MET A 1 -3.93 -47.43 7.43
CA MET A 1 -3.83 -46.76 8.74
C MET A 1 -3.28 -45.37 8.49
N SER A 2 -4.13 -44.34 8.49
CA SER A 2 -3.74 -42.97 8.11
C SER A 2 -3.61 -42.11 9.37
N ASN A 3 -2.39 -41.71 9.71
CA ASN A 3 -2.09 -40.77 10.80
C ASN A 3 -2.41 -39.34 10.32
N ARG A 4 -3.61 -38.85 10.63
CA ARG A 4 -3.96 -37.44 10.49
C ARG A 4 -3.34 -36.71 11.68
N ARG A 5 -2.31 -35.88 11.44
CA ARG A 5 -1.78 -34.98 12.47
C ARG A 5 -2.85 -33.90 12.70
N ASP A 6 -3.56 -33.99 13.81
CA ASP A 6 -4.43 -32.90 14.29
C ASP A 6 -3.54 -31.69 14.56
N THR A 7 -3.71 -30.65 13.74
CA THR A 7 -3.01 -29.38 13.96
C THR A 7 -3.71 -28.72 15.16
N PRO A 8 -3.00 -28.39 16.25
CA PRO A 8 -3.64 -27.81 17.42
C PRO A 8 -4.33 -26.51 17.04
N LEU A 9 -5.50 -26.28 17.62
CA LEU A 9 -6.25 -25.04 17.41
C LEU A 9 -5.34 -23.83 17.75
N PRO A 10 -5.44 -22.70 17.02
CA PRO A 10 -4.57 -21.54 17.25
C PRO A 10 -4.52 -21.08 18.72
N SER A 11 -5.63 -21.22 19.45
CA SER A 11 -5.73 -20.93 20.88
C SER A 11 -4.88 -21.87 21.75
N GLU A 12 -4.74 -23.14 21.37
CA GLU A 12 -3.96 -24.12 22.10
C GLU A 12 -2.46 -23.97 21.84
N ALA A 13 -2.07 -23.63 20.61
CA ALA A 13 -0.70 -23.27 20.28
C ALA A 13 -0.25 -22.01 21.04
N ALA A 14 -1.10 -20.98 21.12
CA ALA A 14 -0.84 -19.78 21.90
C ALA A 14 -0.76 -20.06 23.40
N ALA A 15 -1.63 -20.92 23.93
CA ALA A 15 -1.61 -21.32 25.34
C ALA A 15 -0.31 -22.07 25.71
N ARG A 16 0.16 -22.98 24.83
CA ARG A 16 1.44 -23.67 25.02
C ARG A 16 2.61 -22.70 25.01
N HIS A 17 2.65 -21.77 24.05
CA HIS A 17 3.70 -20.75 23.97
C HIS A 17 3.73 -19.83 25.20
N LEU A 18 2.56 -19.47 25.74
CA LEU A 18 2.48 -18.69 26.98
C LEU A 18 2.93 -19.50 28.20
N ALA A 19 2.59 -20.79 28.26
CA ALA A 19 3.06 -21.69 29.31
C ALA A 19 4.58 -21.86 29.28
N GLU A 20 5.19 -21.95 28.10
CA GLU A 20 6.65 -22.02 27.92
C GLU A 20 7.36 -20.74 28.40
N LYS A 21 6.69 -19.59 28.34
CA LYS A 21 7.21 -18.30 28.85
C LYS A 21 7.05 -18.11 30.36
N GLY A 22 6.31 -19.01 31.03
CA GLY A 22 6.16 -19.05 32.48
C GLY A 22 5.12 -18.09 33.07
N GLU A 23 4.95 -18.16 34.39
CA GLU A 23 3.85 -17.53 35.12
C GLU A 23 3.76 -16.00 34.97
N GLY A 24 4.90 -15.31 34.83
CA GLY A 24 4.93 -13.86 34.63
C GLY A 24 4.25 -13.41 33.33
N ALA A 25 4.51 -14.12 32.22
CA ALA A 25 3.89 -13.83 30.93
C ALA A 25 2.39 -14.15 30.94
N ILE A 26 1.99 -15.21 31.67
CA ILE A 26 0.58 -15.55 31.87
C ILE A 26 -0.14 -14.44 32.67
N ALA A 27 0.48 -13.95 33.74
CA ALA A 27 -0.07 -12.87 34.55
C ALA A 27 -0.23 -11.56 33.77
N GLU A 28 0.72 -11.23 32.90
CA GLU A 28 0.66 -10.05 32.04
C GLU A 28 -0.51 -10.12 31.05
N VAL A 29 -0.67 -11.24 30.36
CA VAL A 29 -1.80 -11.45 29.43
C VAL A 29 -3.14 -11.44 30.17
N ALA A 30 -3.20 -12.01 31.38
CA ALA A 30 -4.39 -11.95 32.22
C ALA A 30 -4.74 -10.51 32.62
N ALA A 31 -3.75 -9.69 33.00
CA ALA A 31 -3.96 -8.29 33.35
C ALA A 31 -4.45 -7.47 32.14
N ILE A 32 -3.91 -7.73 30.94
CA ILE A 32 -4.38 -7.10 29.69
C ILE A 32 -5.83 -7.49 29.42
N ALA A 33 -6.18 -8.78 29.57
CA ALA A 33 -7.54 -9.25 29.37
C ALA A 33 -8.53 -8.62 30.37
N GLU A 34 -8.18 -8.51 31.64
CA GLU A 34 -9.01 -7.82 32.63
C GLU A 34 -9.17 -6.33 32.31
N ARG A 35 -8.09 -5.65 31.89
CA ARG A 35 -8.16 -4.26 31.48
C ARG A 35 -9.07 -4.07 30.28
N ALA A 36 -8.97 -4.95 29.28
CA ALA A 36 -9.84 -4.94 28.11
C ALA A 36 -11.32 -5.14 28.50
N ARG A 37 -11.62 -6.06 29.42
CA ARG A 37 -13.00 -6.22 29.95
C ARG A 37 -13.48 -4.97 30.65
N GLY A 38 -12.63 -4.32 31.44
CA GLY A 38 -12.95 -3.05 32.10
C GLY A 38 -13.27 -1.93 31.10
N LEU A 39 -12.50 -1.83 30.01
CA LEU A 39 -12.71 -0.83 28.94
C LEU A 39 -14.01 -1.04 28.17
N VAL A 40 -14.41 -2.30 27.96
CA VAL A 40 -15.70 -2.66 27.36
C VAL A 40 -16.84 -2.32 28.34
N ALA A 41 -16.71 -2.69 29.61
CA ALA A 41 -17.73 -2.45 30.62
C ALA A 41 -17.96 -0.95 30.89
N SER A 42 -16.90 -0.12 30.79
CA SER A 42 -17.00 1.33 30.94
C SER A 42 -17.50 2.05 29.69
N GLY A 43 -17.73 1.34 28.58
CA GLY A 43 -18.09 1.94 27.29
C GLY A 43 -16.97 2.82 26.71
N SER A 44 -15.76 2.75 27.26
CA SER A 44 -14.59 3.51 26.77
C SER A 44 -14.05 2.94 25.46
N VAL A 45 -14.48 1.72 25.12
CA VAL A 45 -14.32 1.11 23.81
C VAL A 45 -15.71 0.66 23.37
N ASN A 46 -16.23 1.26 22.29
CA ASN A 46 -17.39 0.68 21.62
C ASN A 46 -16.92 -0.63 20.97
N PRO A 47 -17.52 -1.80 21.29
CA PRO A 47 -17.32 -2.97 20.45
C PRO A 47 -17.66 -2.53 19.03
N ALA A 48 -16.75 -2.75 18.09
CA ALA A 48 -17.00 -2.45 16.68
C ALA A 48 -18.37 -3.06 16.37
N ALA A 49 -19.35 -2.20 16.03
CA ALA A 49 -20.65 -2.68 15.64
C ALA A 49 -20.42 -3.73 14.55
N ASP A 50 -21.01 -4.91 14.70
CA ASP A 50 -21.06 -5.91 13.64
C ASP A 50 -21.68 -5.23 12.41
N GLY A 51 -20.80 -4.78 11.54
CA GLY A 51 -21.10 -3.79 10.53
C GLY A 51 -19.77 -3.51 9.89
N HIS A 52 -19.48 -4.31 8.85
CA HIS A 52 -18.39 -4.12 7.90
C HIS A 52 -17.80 -2.73 8.04
N ALA A 53 -16.54 -2.62 8.48
CA ALA A 53 -15.82 -1.35 8.42
C ALA A 53 -16.16 -0.74 7.07
N SER A 54 -16.99 0.31 7.08
CA SER A 54 -17.65 0.75 5.86
C SER A 54 -16.51 1.14 4.95
N HIS A 55 -16.17 0.27 3.99
CA HIS A 55 -15.04 0.53 3.13
C HIS A 55 -15.33 1.90 2.53
N PRO A 56 -14.37 2.85 2.61
CA PRO A 56 -14.60 4.14 2.01
C PRO A 56 -15.02 3.89 0.56
N PRO A 57 -16.02 4.64 0.07
CA PRO A 57 -16.60 4.40 -1.24
C PRO A 57 -15.50 4.28 -2.28
N PRO A 58 -15.69 3.43 -3.31
CA PRO A 58 -14.67 3.25 -4.32
C PRO A 58 -14.36 4.57 -5.02
N TYR A 59 -13.08 4.79 -5.33
CA TYR A 59 -12.66 5.92 -6.14
C TYR A 59 -13.09 5.71 -7.59
N SER A 60 -13.19 6.79 -8.38
CA SER A 60 -13.67 6.71 -9.76
C SER A 60 -12.85 5.72 -10.62
N TRP A 61 -11.53 5.75 -10.49
CA TRP A 61 -10.60 4.86 -11.19
C TRP A 61 -10.70 3.37 -10.77
N GLU A 62 -11.33 3.07 -9.63
CA GLU A 62 -11.59 1.68 -9.20
C GLU A 62 -12.78 1.06 -9.94
N LEU A 63 -13.68 1.91 -10.46
CA LEU A 63 -14.94 1.50 -11.07
C LEU A 63 -14.85 1.32 -12.59
N THR A 64 -13.83 1.87 -13.24
CA THR A 64 -13.70 1.80 -14.69
C THR A 64 -13.23 0.41 -15.14
N GLU A 65 -13.70 -0.06 -16.28
CA GLU A 65 -13.21 -1.31 -16.85
C GLU A 65 -11.85 -1.11 -17.54
N ARG A 66 -11.06 -2.18 -17.65
CA ARG A 66 -9.78 -2.12 -18.37
C ARG A 66 -10.04 -2.29 -19.85
N ASP A 67 -9.68 -1.29 -20.66
CA ASP A 67 -9.72 -1.44 -22.11
C ASP A 67 -8.51 -2.25 -22.58
N VAL A 68 -8.71 -3.54 -22.91
CA VAL A 68 -7.61 -4.43 -23.32
C VAL A 68 -7.06 -4.14 -24.73
N HIS A 69 -7.76 -3.34 -25.54
CA HIS A 69 -7.43 -3.09 -26.94
C HIS A 69 -6.50 -1.90 -27.13
N VAL A 70 -6.38 -1.03 -26.14
CA VAL A 70 -5.47 0.13 -26.17
C VAL A 70 -4.02 -0.35 -25.95
N PRO A 71 -3.03 0.15 -26.71
CA PRO A 71 -1.63 -0.16 -26.47
C PRO A 71 -1.15 0.47 -25.15
N LYS A 72 -0.35 -0.27 -24.39
CA LYS A 72 0.29 0.26 -23.18
C LYS A 72 1.25 1.39 -23.52
N ARG A 73 1.29 2.39 -22.65
CA ARG A 73 2.23 3.51 -22.65
C ARG A 73 2.90 3.61 -21.29
N ILE A 74 4.02 4.33 -21.23
CA ILE A 74 4.65 4.67 -19.96
C ILE A 74 3.85 5.80 -19.33
N TRP A 75 3.20 5.49 -18.22
CA TRP A 75 2.53 6.45 -17.37
C TRP A 75 3.41 6.78 -16.18
N LEU A 76 3.24 7.99 -15.67
CA LEU A 76 4.06 8.58 -14.62
C LEU A 76 3.12 9.11 -13.53
N GLY A 77 3.51 8.90 -12.28
CA GLY A 77 2.75 9.32 -11.11
C GLY A 77 3.61 10.11 -10.16
N TYR A 78 3.04 11.17 -9.59
CA TYR A 78 3.65 11.97 -8.55
C TYR A 78 2.65 12.15 -7.39
N VAL A 79 3.10 11.95 -6.16
CA VAL A 79 2.32 12.31 -4.98
C VAL A 79 3.26 12.79 -3.88
N ASP A 80 2.91 13.90 -3.24
CA ASP A 80 3.52 14.30 -1.98
C ASP A 80 2.55 14.09 -0.81
N ASP A 81 3.11 13.78 0.34
CA ASP A 81 2.36 13.54 1.57
C ASP A 81 3.09 14.17 2.75
N TYR A 82 2.34 14.99 3.49
CA TYR A 82 2.77 15.63 4.71
C TYR A 82 2.16 14.90 5.90
N ALA A 83 2.73 13.75 6.25
CA ALA A 83 2.31 13.02 7.44
C ALA A 83 2.83 13.73 8.70
N THR A 84 1.91 14.05 9.63
CA THR A 84 2.25 14.65 10.93
C THR A 84 3.31 13.83 11.66
N GLY A 85 4.49 14.41 11.86
CA GLY A 85 5.62 13.79 12.57
C GLY A 85 6.66 13.08 11.69
N GLU A 86 6.37 12.81 10.41
CA GLU A 86 7.33 12.17 9.47
C GLU A 86 7.90 13.15 8.43
N GLY A 87 7.44 14.41 8.43
CA GLY A 87 7.87 15.42 7.48
C GLY A 87 7.29 15.21 6.08
N LEU A 88 8.00 15.68 5.05
CA LEU A 88 7.55 15.58 3.66
C LEU A 88 8.00 14.25 3.04
N SER A 89 7.04 13.45 2.58
CA SER A 89 7.31 12.30 1.70
C SER A 89 6.92 12.64 0.27
N VAL A 90 7.84 12.47 -0.68
CA VAL A 90 7.56 12.62 -2.10
C VAL A 90 7.76 11.28 -2.78
N TYR A 91 6.81 10.87 -3.59
CA TYR A 91 6.86 9.64 -4.35
C TYR A 91 6.74 9.92 -5.85
N PHE A 92 7.56 9.20 -6.62
CA PHE A 92 7.52 9.20 -8.06
C PHE A 92 7.40 7.77 -8.56
N PHE A 93 6.47 7.54 -9.48
CA PHE A 93 6.20 6.24 -10.08
C PHE A 93 6.27 6.32 -11.60
N ALA A 94 6.72 5.23 -12.22
CA ALA A 94 6.48 5.01 -13.64
C ALA A 94 6.12 3.55 -13.90
N GLY A 95 5.26 3.32 -14.89
CA GLY A 95 4.84 1.97 -15.23
C GLY A 95 4.08 1.91 -16.55
N LEU A 96 3.94 0.69 -17.07
CA LEU A 96 3.19 0.46 -18.30
C LEU A 96 1.70 0.24 -18.03
N ALA A 97 0.87 1.16 -18.51
CA ALA A 97 -0.57 1.10 -18.42
C ALA A 97 -1.22 1.59 -19.72
N ARG A 98 -2.46 1.20 -19.99
CA ARG A 98 -3.18 1.62 -21.20
C ARG A 98 -3.85 2.97 -21.02
N ASP A 99 -4.30 3.25 -19.81
CA ASP A 99 -4.94 4.49 -19.40
C ASP A 99 -4.49 4.88 -17.99
N GLU A 100 -4.94 6.06 -17.57
CA GLU A 100 -4.68 6.64 -16.24
C GLU A 100 -5.19 5.73 -15.12
N ASP A 101 -6.38 5.15 -15.28
CA ASP A 101 -7.03 4.33 -14.25
C ASP A 101 -6.32 2.98 -14.06
N GLU A 102 -5.86 2.34 -15.13
CA GLU A 102 -5.00 1.15 -15.06
C GLU A 102 -3.69 1.49 -14.33
N PHE A 103 -3.13 2.67 -14.57
CA PHE A 103 -1.94 3.13 -13.85
C PHE A 103 -2.23 3.35 -12.35
N SER A 104 -3.29 4.07 -11.99
CA SER A 104 -3.71 4.31 -10.60
C SER A 104 -3.94 3.01 -9.84
N ARG A 105 -4.60 2.03 -10.47
CA ARG A 105 -4.76 0.68 -9.91
C ARG A 105 -3.44 -0.05 -9.70
N SER A 106 -2.46 0.16 -10.57
CA SER A 106 -1.15 -0.47 -10.45
C SER A 106 -0.34 0.09 -9.28
N ILE A 107 -0.32 1.41 -9.11
CA ILE A 107 0.45 2.08 -8.03
C ILE A 107 -0.22 1.92 -6.66
N THR A 108 -1.53 1.64 -6.62
CA THR A 108 -2.27 1.35 -5.37
C THR A 108 -1.66 0.19 -4.57
N LEU A 109 -1.04 -0.79 -5.25
CA LEU A 109 -0.40 -1.92 -4.57
C LEU A 109 0.80 -1.49 -3.71
N GLU A 110 1.44 -0.37 -4.05
CA GLU A 110 2.63 0.16 -3.37
C GLU A 110 2.28 1.33 -2.43
N LEU A 111 1.38 2.20 -2.85
CA LEU A 111 1.00 3.42 -2.13
C LEU A 111 -0.20 3.28 -1.20
N GLY A 112 -1.05 2.29 -1.43
CA GLY A 112 -2.41 2.27 -0.90
C GLY A 112 -3.36 3.19 -1.68
N ARG A 113 -4.67 2.97 -1.46
CA ARG A 113 -5.75 3.60 -2.24
C ARG A 113 -5.77 5.11 -2.12
N GLU A 114 -5.54 5.64 -0.91
CA GLU A 114 -5.63 7.08 -0.64
C GLU A 114 -4.53 7.88 -1.35
N LEU A 115 -3.29 7.41 -1.32
CA LEU A 115 -2.18 8.09 -1.99
C LEU A 115 -2.22 7.89 -3.51
N ALA A 116 -2.73 6.75 -3.98
CA ALA A 116 -2.94 6.54 -5.41
C ALA A 116 -4.02 7.48 -5.99
N ASP A 117 -5.08 7.78 -5.23
CA ASP A 117 -6.11 8.73 -5.62
C ASP A 117 -5.61 10.18 -5.64
N LYS A 118 -4.72 10.54 -4.71
CA LYS A 118 -4.08 11.86 -4.67
C LYS A 118 -2.98 12.04 -5.71
N ALA A 119 -2.55 10.98 -6.39
CA ALA A 119 -1.44 11.05 -7.30
C ALA A 119 -1.79 11.85 -8.56
N GLU A 120 -0.93 12.78 -8.94
CA GLU A 120 -0.96 13.38 -10.25
C GLU A 120 -0.42 12.38 -11.27
N VAL A 121 -1.26 11.94 -12.20
CA VAL A 121 -0.91 10.94 -13.22
C VAL A 121 -0.87 11.58 -14.60
N ARG A 122 0.22 11.37 -15.34
CA ARG A 122 0.43 11.95 -16.69
C ARG A 122 1.25 11.03 -17.57
N LEU A 123 1.18 11.26 -18.89
CA LEU A 123 2.03 10.60 -19.89
C LEU A 123 3.42 11.23 -20.03
N ASP A 124 3.58 12.48 -19.58
CA ASP A 124 4.86 13.19 -19.64
C ASP A 124 5.24 13.73 -18.26
N VAL A 125 6.55 13.88 -18.07
CA VAL A 125 7.19 14.41 -16.85
C VAL A 125 7.10 15.94 -16.79
N GLY A 126 6.76 16.58 -17.91
CA GLY A 126 6.60 18.02 -18.04
C GLY A 126 5.64 18.56 -16.99
N GLY A 127 6.19 19.29 -16.01
CA GLY A 127 5.43 19.95 -14.96
C GLY A 127 5.31 19.18 -13.64
N PHE A 128 5.91 18.00 -13.48
CA PHE A 128 6.00 17.40 -12.15
C PHE A 128 7.03 18.12 -11.27
N PRO A 129 6.65 18.52 -10.04
CA PRO A 129 7.61 18.96 -9.05
C PRO A 129 8.68 17.89 -8.83
N PHE A 130 9.95 18.31 -8.67
CA PHE A 130 11.09 17.42 -8.41
C PHE A 130 11.39 16.38 -9.50
N ALA A 131 10.80 16.47 -10.69
CA ALA A 131 11.05 15.56 -11.81
C ALA A 131 12.55 15.36 -12.07
N SER A 132 13.35 16.44 -12.09
CA SER A 132 14.80 16.38 -12.31
C SER A 132 15.58 15.65 -11.20
N MET A 133 15.00 15.51 -10.00
CA MET A 133 15.63 14.79 -8.88
C MET A 133 15.41 13.28 -9.00
N PHE A 134 14.28 12.85 -9.56
CA PHE A 134 13.88 11.43 -9.62
C PHE A 134 14.11 10.79 -10.98
N LEU A 135 14.11 11.57 -12.06
CA LEU A 135 14.33 11.08 -13.40
C LEU A 135 15.82 10.95 -13.67
N SER A 136 16.36 9.77 -13.42
CA SER A 136 17.72 9.46 -13.86
C SER A 136 17.84 9.61 -15.41
N PRO A 137 18.99 10.05 -15.94
CA PRO A 137 19.21 10.12 -17.39
C PRO A 137 18.96 8.80 -18.11
N SER A 138 19.22 7.67 -17.44
CA SER A 138 18.96 6.33 -17.96
C SER A 138 17.46 6.05 -18.12
N PHE A 139 16.65 6.48 -17.15
CA PHE A 139 15.19 6.35 -17.24
C PHE A 139 14.63 7.23 -18.37
N ALA A 140 15.05 8.48 -18.46
CA ALA A 140 14.64 9.38 -19.54
C ALA A 140 14.96 8.78 -20.92
N SER A 141 16.18 8.26 -21.09
CA SER A 141 16.60 7.60 -22.34
C SER A 141 15.75 6.37 -22.67
N SER A 142 15.41 5.55 -21.66
CA SER A 142 14.60 4.34 -21.85
C SER A 142 13.16 4.68 -22.26
N ARG A 143 12.60 5.75 -21.68
CA ARG A 143 11.28 6.25 -22.04
C ARG A 143 11.27 6.77 -23.47
N ASP A 144 12.24 7.60 -23.84
CA ASP A 144 12.32 8.18 -25.18
C ASP A 144 12.50 7.08 -26.24
N ALA A 145 13.22 5.99 -25.93
CA ALA A 145 13.31 4.80 -26.79
C ALA A 145 11.96 4.10 -26.94
N PHE A 146 11.24 3.90 -25.83
CA PHE A 146 9.90 3.30 -25.84
C PHE A 146 8.92 4.09 -26.73
N ASP A 147 8.94 5.43 -26.62
CA ASP A 147 8.07 6.32 -27.40
C ASP A 147 8.37 6.26 -28.91
N ARG A 148 9.64 6.02 -29.29
CA ARG A 148 10.03 5.74 -30.68
C ARG A 148 9.68 4.33 -31.14
N GLY A 149 9.19 3.47 -30.25
CA GLY A 149 8.88 2.08 -30.53
C GLY A 149 10.07 1.12 -30.44
N GLU A 150 11.19 1.60 -29.90
CA GLU A 150 12.41 0.82 -29.65
C GLU A 150 12.33 0.18 -28.25
N ASP A 151 12.92 -1.00 -28.07
CA ASP A 151 13.12 -1.66 -26.76
C ASP A 151 11.88 -1.72 -25.83
N ARG A 152 10.70 -2.02 -26.38
CA ARG A 152 9.46 -2.13 -25.60
C ARG A 152 9.52 -3.30 -24.61
N PRO A 153 9.64 -3.07 -23.29
CA PRO A 153 9.70 -4.15 -22.33
C PRO A 153 8.29 -4.73 -22.12
N ALA A 154 8.22 -6.01 -21.77
CA ALA A 154 6.95 -6.66 -21.43
C ALA A 154 6.33 -6.10 -20.15
N ALA A 155 7.17 -5.58 -19.24
CA ALA A 155 6.78 -4.92 -18.00
C ALA A 155 7.83 -3.87 -17.64
N MET A 156 7.39 -2.80 -16.97
CA MET A 156 8.25 -1.74 -16.46
C MET A 156 7.62 -1.20 -15.18
N SER A 157 8.45 -1.04 -14.16
CA SER A 157 8.10 -0.38 -12.91
C SER A 157 9.30 0.42 -12.42
N PHE A 158 9.09 1.69 -12.14
CA PHE A 158 10.07 2.57 -11.50
C PHE A 158 9.41 3.20 -10.28
N ILE A 159 10.12 3.20 -9.17
CA ILE A 159 9.67 3.82 -7.93
C ILE A 159 10.85 4.59 -7.37
N ALA A 160 10.64 5.88 -7.11
CA ALA A 160 11.56 6.68 -6.35
C ALA A 160 10.83 7.36 -5.20
N LYS A 161 11.49 7.40 -4.05
CA LYS A 161 10.93 7.92 -2.82
C LYS A 161 11.94 8.83 -2.16
N TYR A 162 11.48 10.01 -1.77
CA TYR A 162 12.23 10.95 -0.96
C TYR A 162 11.48 11.20 0.34
N ARG A 163 12.22 11.27 1.44
CA ARG A 163 11.70 11.65 2.76
C ARG A 163 12.57 12.77 3.30
N ALA A 164 11.96 13.92 3.55
CA ALA A 164 12.57 15.00 4.29
C ALA A 164 12.00 15.01 5.71
N ASN A 165 12.86 14.69 6.68
CA ASN A 165 12.55 14.92 8.08
C ASN A 165 12.91 16.37 8.41
N TYR A 166 11.94 17.14 8.90
CA TYR A 166 12.23 18.43 9.51
C TYR A 166 12.43 18.18 11.02
N SER A 167 13.68 18.06 11.44
CA SER A 167 14.08 17.99 12.86
C SER A 167 14.17 19.38 13.47
#